data_AF-A0A928SDZ0-F1
#
_entry.id   AF-A0A928SDZ0-F1
#
_cell.length_a   1.000
_cell.length_b   1.000
_cell.length_c   1.000
_cell.angle_alpha   90.00
_cell.angle_beta   90.00
_cell.angle_gamma   90.00
#
_symmetry.space_group_name_H-M   'P 1'
#
loop_
_entity.id
_entity.type
_entity.pdbx_description
1 polymer ?
#
loop_
_entity_poly.entity_id
_entity_poly.type
_entity_poly.pdbx_seq_one_letter_code
_entity_poly.pdbx_strand_id
1 'polypeptide(L)'
;MSRGKVIRTLQASSLLAPLTEAELMDLSNCGYIADYTPGESILIADDPDEYLFVLQQGRVALKLSVSPNGGQCEGEAMVELTSPGQVFGWATWIRPDRIRVSVEALEPSSLVALDLHRLQNTQAFLKVGQRMVQGLYGLLQEYGLCPPNLSALLKLGHPLLV
;
A
#
# COMPACT_ATOMS: atom_id res chain seq x y z
N MET A 1 -5.50 8.98 22.63
CA MET A 1 -4.30 8.12 22.73
C MET A 1 -3.94 7.41 21.41
N SER A 2 -4.92 7.12 20.53
CA SER A 2 -4.67 6.46 19.23
C SER A 2 -3.86 7.29 18.22
N ARG A 3 -4.13 8.60 18.08
CA ARG A 3 -3.47 9.45 17.06
C ARG A 3 -1.94 9.52 17.17
N GLY A 4 -1.40 9.61 18.39
CA GLY A 4 0.05 9.59 18.60
C GLY A 4 0.69 8.26 18.21
N LYS A 5 -0.04 7.15 18.36
CA LYS A 5 0.39 5.81 17.92
C LYS A 5 0.32 5.70 16.39
N VAL A 6 -0.70 6.27 15.76
CA VAL A 6 -0.80 6.38 14.29
C VAL A 6 0.40 7.13 13.71
N ILE A 7 0.66 8.36 14.17
CA ILE A 7 1.77 9.20 13.64
C ILE A 7 3.11 8.48 13.74
N ARG A 8 3.40 7.83 14.88
CA ARG A 8 4.65 7.08 15.07
C ARG A 8 4.78 5.92 14.07
N THR A 9 3.69 5.20 13.81
CA THR A 9 3.70 4.13 12.79
C THR A 9 3.94 4.69 11.40
N LEU A 10 3.33 5.83 11.05
CA LEU A 10 3.56 6.49 9.75
C LEU A 10 5.03 6.93 9.60
N GLN A 11 5.64 7.46 10.67
CA GLN A 11 7.06 7.86 10.69
C GLN A 11 8.04 6.70 10.58
N ALA A 12 7.64 5.49 10.99
CA ALA A 12 8.45 4.29 10.83
C ALA A 12 8.54 3.82 9.36
N SER A 13 7.61 4.26 8.50
CA SER A 13 7.60 3.89 7.10
C SER A 13 8.61 4.71 6.29
N SER A 14 9.51 4.05 5.56
CA SER A 14 10.43 4.74 4.64
C SER A 14 9.70 5.47 3.49
N LEU A 15 8.49 5.02 3.13
CA LEU A 15 7.68 5.66 2.09
C LEU A 15 6.98 6.94 2.58
N LEU A 16 6.64 7.00 3.88
CA LEU A 16 5.86 8.11 4.46
C LEU A 16 6.68 9.04 5.37
N ALA A 17 7.84 8.60 5.88
CA ALA A 17 8.75 9.42 6.67
C ALA A 17 9.19 10.73 6.00
N PRO A 18 9.32 10.83 4.66
CA PRO A 18 9.64 12.10 4.00
C PRO A 18 8.51 13.15 4.01
N LEU A 19 7.31 12.81 4.49
CA LEU A 19 6.20 13.76 4.63
C LEU A 19 6.50 14.76 5.76
N THR A 20 6.03 15.99 5.57
CA THR A 20 6.11 17.02 6.60
C THR A 20 5.22 16.67 7.81
N GLU A 21 5.46 17.32 8.94
CA GLU A 21 4.63 17.11 10.14
C GLU A 21 3.15 17.43 9.90
N ALA A 22 2.85 18.48 9.12
CA ALA A 22 1.49 18.84 8.74
C ALA A 22 0.83 17.73 7.89
N GLU A 23 1.55 17.18 6.92
CA GLU A 23 1.06 16.08 6.08
C GLU A 23 0.84 14.80 6.90
N LEU A 24 1.75 14.46 7.82
CA LEU A 24 1.57 13.32 8.74
C LEU A 24 0.38 13.52 9.67
N MET A 25 0.11 14.75 10.12
CA MET A 25 -1.10 15.07 10.86
C MET A 25 -2.36 14.86 10.02
N ASP A 26 -2.37 15.30 8.77
CA ASP A 26 -3.49 15.08 7.84
C ASP A 26 -3.76 13.59 7.63
N LEU A 27 -2.71 12.79 7.38
CA LEU A 27 -2.82 11.33 7.29
C LEU A 27 -3.36 10.73 8.58
N SER A 28 -2.89 11.21 9.75
CA SER A 28 -3.35 10.70 11.04
C SER A 28 -4.84 10.96 11.29
N ASN A 29 -5.42 11.96 10.63
CA ASN A 29 -6.85 12.20 10.67
C ASN A 29 -7.62 11.22 9.81
N CYS A 30 -7.02 10.68 8.75
CA CYS A 30 -7.61 9.73 7.82
C CYS A 30 -7.58 8.28 8.32
N GLY A 31 -6.83 8.00 9.39
CA GLY A 31 -6.62 6.62 9.83
C GLY A 31 -6.97 6.29 11.28
N TYR A 32 -7.02 5.00 11.52
CA TYR A 32 -7.22 4.38 12.83
C TYR A 32 -6.34 3.13 12.96
N ILE A 33 -6.30 2.56 14.16
CA ILE A 33 -5.58 1.31 14.41
C ILE A 33 -6.58 0.17 14.28
N ALA A 34 -6.24 -0.81 13.45
CA ALA A 34 -7.00 -2.03 13.24
C ALA A 34 -6.15 -3.22 13.71
N ASP A 35 -6.75 -4.10 14.49
CA ASP A 35 -6.10 -5.31 14.99
C ASP A 35 -6.74 -6.53 14.31
N TYR A 36 -5.90 -7.47 13.91
CA TYR A 36 -6.29 -8.67 13.17
C TYR A 36 -5.77 -9.92 13.88
N THR A 37 -6.55 -10.99 13.79
CA THR A 37 -6.22 -12.31 14.33
C THR A 37 -5.54 -13.18 13.27
N PRO A 38 -4.73 -14.19 13.67
CA PRO A 38 -4.12 -15.11 12.71
C PRO A 38 -5.15 -15.80 11.81
N GLY A 39 -4.90 -15.81 10.51
CA GLY A 39 -5.78 -16.33 9.47
C GLY A 39 -6.85 -15.34 8.99
N GLU A 40 -6.96 -14.15 9.60
CA GLU A 40 -7.93 -13.15 9.19
C GLU A 40 -7.47 -12.45 7.90
N SER A 41 -8.38 -12.35 6.93
CA SER A 41 -8.14 -11.61 5.69
C SER A 41 -8.22 -10.10 5.94
N ILE A 42 -7.15 -9.40 5.58
CA ILE A 42 -7.03 -7.93 5.68
C ILE A 42 -7.42 -7.28 4.34
N LEU A 43 -6.97 -7.87 3.23
CA LEU A 43 -7.34 -7.47 1.86
C LEU A 43 -7.77 -8.70 1.08
N ILE A 44 -8.87 -8.58 0.35
CA ILE A 44 -9.41 -9.63 -0.50
C ILE A 44 -9.15 -9.24 -1.95
N ALA A 45 -8.61 -10.17 -2.74
CA ALA A 45 -8.38 -9.93 -4.15
C ALA A 45 -9.70 -9.59 -4.86
N ASP A 46 -9.66 -8.61 -5.77
CA ASP A 46 -10.79 -8.10 -6.55
C ASP A 46 -11.82 -7.24 -5.79
N ASP A 47 -11.63 -7.01 -4.47
CA ASP A 47 -12.33 -5.96 -3.73
C ASP A 47 -11.54 -4.63 -3.90
N PRO A 48 -12.18 -3.49 -4.22
CA PRO A 48 -11.48 -2.21 -4.18
C PRO A 48 -10.83 -1.99 -2.81
N ASP A 49 -9.52 -1.70 -2.79
CA ASP A 49 -8.84 -1.29 -1.57
C ASP A 49 -9.50 0.02 -1.10
N GLU A 50 -10.24 -0.02 0.00
CA GLU A 50 -10.74 1.19 0.66
C GLU A 50 -9.67 1.83 1.57
N TYR A 51 -8.65 1.06 1.92
CA TYR A 51 -7.66 1.42 2.93
C TYR A 51 -6.23 1.15 2.47
N LEU A 52 -5.36 2.11 2.77
CA LEU A 52 -3.91 1.93 2.78
C LEU A 52 -3.48 1.48 4.19
N PHE A 53 -2.70 0.42 4.28
CA PHE A 53 -2.27 -0.14 5.56
C PHE A 53 -0.78 0.10 5.82
N VAL A 54 -0.43 0.39 7.07
CA VAL A 54 0.95 0.40 7.56
C VAL A 54 1.07 -0.58 8.72
N LEU A 55 1.95 -1.57 8.58
CA LEU A 55 2.23 -2.56 9.62
C LEU A 55 2.82 -1.86 10.84
N GLN A 56 2.18 -2.01 11.98
CA GLN A 56 2.72 -1.53 13.25
C GLN A 56 3.44 -2.64 14.01
N GLN A 57 2.85 -3.83 14.04
CA GLN A 57 3.43 -5.03 14.65
C GLN A 57 2.73 -6.27 14.09
N GLY A 58 3.38 -7.42 14.24
CA GLY A 58 2.87 -8.70 13.77
C GLY A 58 3.49 -9.10 12.44
N ARG A 59 2.83 -10.01 11.76
CA ARG A 59 3.29 -10.60 10.51
C ARG A 59 2.11 -10.83 9.60
N VAL A 60 2.22 -10.36 8.37
CA VAL A 60 1.18 -10.53 7.35
C VAL A 60 1.78 -11.13 6.08
N ALA A 61 1.02 -11.97 5.40
CA ALA A 61 1.36 -12.50 4.09
C ALA A 61 0.59 -11.74 3.03
N LEU A 62 1.32 -11.15 2.09
CA LEU A 62 0.80 -10.49 0.92
C LEU A 62 1.01 -11.39 -0.29
N LYS A 63 -0.10 -11.75 -0.95
CA LYS A 63 -0.07 -12.40 -2.26
C LYS A 63 -0.26 -11.35 -3.33
N LEU A 64 0.71 -11.24 -4.22
CA LEU A 64 0.72 -10.32 -5.35
C LEU A 64 0.61 -11.12 -6.64
N SER A 65 -0.40 -10.84 -7.46
CA SER A 65 -0.56 -11.47 -8.78
C SER A 65 -0.64 -10.40 -9.88
N VAL A 66 0.18 -10.55 -10.91
CA VAL A 66 0.19 -9.67 -12.09
C VAL A 66 -0.42 -10.41 -13.26
N SER A 67 -1.49 -9.85 -13.82
CA SER A 67 -2.17 -10.42 -14.99
C SER A 67 -1.57 -9.91 -16.32
N PRO A 68 -1.53 -10.77 -17.36
CA PRO A 68 -1.03 -10.39 -18.66
C PRO A 68 -1.88 -9.30 -19.30
N ASN A 69 -1.21 -8.34 -19.95
CA ASN A 69 -1.83 -7.49 -20.97
C ASN A 69 -1.04 -7.68 -22.26
N GLY A 70 -1.69 -8.23 -23.29
CA GLY A 70 -1.03 -8.50 -24.57
C GLY A 70 0.14 -9.49 -24.49
N GLY A 71 0.17 -10.38 -23.49
CA GLY A 71 1.10 -11.51 -23.42
C GLY A 71 2.52 -11.25 -22.91
N GLN A 72 2.81 -10.08 -22.31
CA GLN A 72 4.20 -9.72 -21.98
C GLN A 72 4.62 -9.85 -20.52
N CYS A 73 3.69 -9.91 -19.54
CA CYS A 73 4.05 -10.00 -18.13
C CYS A 73 2.96 -10.68 -17.30
N GLU A 74 3.31 -11.80 -16.69
CA GLU A 74 2.49 -12.58 -15.76
C GLU A 74 3.39 -13.09 -14.62
N GLY A 75 2.82 -13.22 -13.42
CA GLY A 75 3.53 -13.85 -12.31
C GLY A 75 2.81 -13.65 -10.99
N GLU A 76 3.19 -14.49 -10.02
CA GLU A 76 2.74 -14.38 -8.64
C GLU A 76 3.95 -14.31 -7.71
N ALA A 77 3.84 -13.52 -6.65
CA ALA A 77 4.80 -13.47 -5.56
C ALA A 77 4.08 -13.53 -4.21
N MET A 78 4.71 -14.23 -3.26
CA MET A 78 4.34 -14.18 -1.85
C MET A 78 5.37 -13.35 -1.13
N VAL A 79 4.89 -12.31 -0.45
CA VAL A 79 5.71 -11.34 0.28
C VAL A 79 5.26 -11.39 1.73
N GLU A 80 6.18 -11.66 2.64
CA GLU A 80 5.90 -11.52 4.06
C GLU A 80 6.33 -10.15 4.56
N LEU A 81 5.43 -9.46 5.25
CA LEU A 81 5.72 -8.21 5.93
C LEU A 81 5.80 -8.48 7.43
N THR A 82 6.98 -8.22 8.00
CA THR A 82 7.33 -8.51 9.40
C THR A 82 7.86 -7.29 10.14
N SER A 83 8.17 -6.21 9.41
CA SER A 83 8.83 -5.03 9.95
C SER A 83 7.85 -3.85 10.09
N PRO A 84 7.82 -3.19 11.25
CA PRO A 84 7.03 -1.97 11.43
C PRO A 84 7.35 -0.92 10.36
N GLY A 85 6.32 -0.24 9.86
CA GLY A 85 6.43 0.77 8.80
C GLY A 85 6.33 0.21 7.37
N GLN A 86 6.36 -1.11 7.17
CA GLN A 86 6.02 -1.70 5.88
C GLN A 86 4.57 -1.39 5.54
N VAL A 87 4.33 -0.97 4.31
CA VAL A 87 3.03 -0.49 3.86
C VAL A 87 2.44 -1.56 2.91
N PHE A 88 1.11 -1.63 2.76
CA PHE A 88 0.40 -2.37 1.70
C PHE A 88 -1.02 -1.78 1.44
N GLY A 89 -1.78 -2.33 0.48
CA GLY A 89 -3.16 -1.89 0.20
C GLY A 89 -3.29 -0.65 -0.68
N TRP A 90 -2.41 -0.53 -1.69
CA TRP A 90 -2.47 0.57 -2.67
C TRP A 90 -2.57 0.07 -4.11
N ALA A 91 -2.44 -1.25 -4.35
CA ALA A 91 -2.22 -1.73 -5.70
C ALA A 91 -3.50 -1.66 -6.53
N THR A 92 -4.67 -1.94 -5.94
CA THR A 92 -5.95 -1.79 -6.64
C THR A 92 -6.30 -0.31 -6.83
N TRP A 93 -5.80 0.58 -5.97
CA TRP A 93 -5.95 2.02 -6.15
C TRP A 93 -5.11 2.56 -7.33
N ILE A 94 -3.93 1.99 -7.61
CA ILE A 94 -3.01 2.48 -8.67
C ILE A 94 -3.22 1.75 -10.01
N ARG A 95 -3.41 0.42 -10.01
CA ARG A 95 -3.54 -0.44 -11.21
C ARG A 95 -4.56 -1.56 -10.98
N PRO A 96 -5.85 -1.23 -10.79
CA PRO A 96 -6.89 -2.24 -10.53
C PRO A 96 -7.05 -3.25 -11.66
N ASP A 97 -6.67 -2.87 -12.89
CA ASP A 97 -6.83 -3.68 -14.10
C ASP A 97 -5.77 -4.78 -14.26
N ARG A 98 -4.69 -4.77 -13.47
CA ARG A 98 -3.53 -5.65 -13.71
C ARG A 98 -2.92 -6.29 -12.48
N ILE A 99 -3.06 -5.66 -11.33
CA ILE A 99 -2.41 -6.10 -10.11
C ILE A 99 -3.49 -6.46 -9.10
N ARG A 100 -3.50 -7.73 -8.71
CA ARG A 100 -4.33 -8.23 -7.62
C ARG A 100 -3.47 -8.40 -6.39
N VAL A 101 -4.03 -8.02 -5.25
CA VAL A 101 -3.42 -8.19 -3.95
C VAL A 101 -4.43 -8.82 -3.01
N SER A 102 -4.00 -9.84 -2.28
CA SER A 102 -4.69 -10.28 -1.08
C SER A 102 -3.71 -10.29 0.08
N VAL A 103 -4.19 -10.00 1.27
CA VAL A 103 -3.36 -9.97 2.48
C VAL A 103 -4.07 -10.69 3.61
N GLU A 104 -3.35 -11.54 4.32
CA GLU A 104 -3.81 -12.21 5.52
C GLU A 104 -2.84 -12.02 6.69
N ALA A 105 -3.36 -11.99 7.91
CA ALA A 105 -2.54 -11.98 9.10
C ALA A 105 -2.00 -13.39 9.39
N LEU A 106 -0.68 -13.54 9.52
CA LEU A 106 -0.03 -14.80 9.92
C LEU A 106 0.09 -14.91 11.44
N GLU A 107 0.15 -13.77 12.13
CA GLU A 107 0.25 -13.62 13.58
C GLU A 107 -0.69 -12.49 14.05
N PRO A 108 -0.98 -12.35 15.36
CA PRO A 108 -1.73 -11.20 15.85
C PRO A 108 -1.08 -9.90 15.39
N SER A 109 -1.79 -9.13 14.56
CA SER A 109 -1.22 -8.01 13.82
C SER A 109 -1.98 -6.73 14.13
N SER A 110 -1.24 -5.65 14.35
CA SER A 110 -1.80 -4.31 14.52
C SER A 110 -1.34 -3.47 13.34
N LEU A 111 -2.27 -2.79 12.70
CA LEU A 111 -2.04 -1.99 11.51
C LEU A 111 -2.60 -0.58 11.71
N VAL A 112 -2.00 0.40 11.07
CA VAL A 112 -2.70 1.66 10.79
C VAL A 112 -3.42 1.51 9.47
N ALA A 113 -4.75 1.62 9.48
CA ALA A 113 -5.59 1.68 8.29
C ALA A 113 -5.91 3.14 7.96
N LEU A 114 -5.54 3.60 6.77
CA LEU A 114 -5.79 4.94 6.26
C LEU A 114 -6.87 4.88 5.19
N ASP A 115 -8.00 5.54 5.43
CA ASP A 115 -9.09 5.64 4.46
C ASP A 115 -8.64 6.41 3.21
N LEU A 116 -8.69 5.74 2.05
CA LEU A 116 -8.23 6.30 0.78
C LEU A 116 -9.15 7.41 0.25
N HIS A 117 -10.46 7.35 0.49
CA HIS A 117 -11.40 8.41 0.10
C HIS A 117 -11.14 9.70 0.89
N ARG A 118 -10.80 9.57 2.16
CA ARG A 118 -10.43 10.72 3.01
C ARG A 118 -9.06 11.24 2.61
N LEU A 119 -8.11 10.35 2.33
CA LEU A 119 -6.76 10.71 1.87
C LEU A 119 -6.79 11.50 0.56
N GLN A 120 -7.66 11.16 -0.39
CA GLN A 120 -7.88 11.88 -1.66
C GLN A 120 -8.14 13.37 -1.50
N ASN A 121 -8.69 13.78 -0.35
CA ASN A 121 -9.04 15.17 -0.07
C ASN A 121 -7.96 15.92 0.75
N THR A 122 -6.78 15.30 0.96
CA THR A 122 -5.67 15.90 1.71
C THR A 122 -4.63 16.52 0.78
N GLN A 123 -3.84 17.46 1.30
CA GLN A 123 -2.70 18.03 0.56
C GLN A 123 -1.60 16.99 0.29
N ALA A 124 -1.53 15.94 1.11
CA ALA A 124 -0.53 14.89 1.01
C ALA A 124 -0.82 13.86 -0.10
N PHE A 125 -2.03 13.86 -0.67
CA PHE A 125 -2.52 12.81 -1.57
C PHE A 125 -1.56 12.48 -2.72
N LEU A 126 -1.14 13.50 -3.48
CA LEU A 126 -0.27 13.30 -4.64
C LEU A 126 1.09 12.73 -4.24
N LYS A 127 1.67 13.24 -3.16
CA LYS A 127 2.94 12.75 -2.63
C LYS A 127 2.81 11.30 -2.16
N VAL A 128 1.76 10.98 -1.41
CA VAL A 128 1.52 9.60 -0.96
C VAL A 128 1.35 8.68 -2.16
N GLY A 129 0.52 9.04 -3.14
CA GLY A 129 0.33 8.24 -4.35
C GLY A 129 1.63 8.00 -5.10
N GLN A 130 2.45 9.04 -5.31
CA GLN A 130 3.77 8.91 -5.94
C GLN A 130 4.69 7.94 -5.18
N ARG A 131 4.70 8.03 -3.85
CA ARG A 131 5.50 7.12 -2.99
C ARG A 131 4.99 5.68 -3.04
N MET A 132 3.67 5.49 -3.09
CA MET A 132 3.07 4.15 -3.24
C MET A 132 3.40 3.52 -4.60
N VAL A 133 3.37 4.31 -5.68
CA VAL A 133 3.84 3.84 -7.00
C VAL A 133 5.30 3.38 -6.91
N GLN A 134 6.18 4.22 -6.33
CA GLN A 134 7.59 3.86 -6.18
C GLN A 134 7.79 2.57 -5.36
N GLY A 135 7.06 2.43 -4.25
CA GLY A 135 7.06 1.24 -3.40
C GLY A 135 6.60 -0.02 -4.16
N LEU A 136 5.49 0.08 -4.90
CA LEU A 136 4.98 -1.02 -5.73
C LEU A 136 6.02 -1.49 -6.75
N TYR A 137 6.65 -0.56 -7.45
CA TYR A 137 7.64 -0.86 -8.46
C TYR A 137 8.89 -1.51 -7.87
N GLY A 138 9.35 -1.02 -6.72
CA GLY A 138 10.44 -1.65 -5.98
C GLY A 138 10.10 -3.09 -5.61
N LEU A 139 8.88 -3.32 -5.08
CA LEU A 139 8.41 -4.64 -4.71
C LEU A 139 8.32 -5.59 -5.93
N LEU A 140 7.74 -5.12 -7.04
CA LEU A 140 7.66 -5.92 -8.26
C LEU A 140 9.05 -6.34 -8.75
N GLN A 141 10.00 -5.40 -8.79
CA GLN A 141 11.38 -5.67 -9.21
C GLN A 141 12.10 -6.65 -8.28
N GLU A 142 11.98 -6.47 -6.97
CA GLU A 142 12.60 -7.35 -5.97
C GLU A 142 12.15 -8.80 -6.13
N TYR A 143 10.88 -9.02 -6.43
CA TYR A 143 10.29 -10.35 -6.60
C TYR A 143 10.28 -10.84 -8.05
N GLY A 144 11.00 -10.16 -8.96
CA GLY A 144 11.11 -10.57 -10.37
C GLY A 144 9.81 -10.47 -11.16
N LEU A 145 8.81 -9.77 -10.63
CA LEU A 145 7.57 -9.45 -11.34
C LEU A 145 7.84 -8.24 -12.22
N CYS A 146 7.51 -8.33 -13.51
CA CYS A 146 7.74 -7.23 -14.44
C CYS A 146 7.27 -5.87 -13.87
N PRO A 147 8.14 -4.86 -13.73
CA PRO A 147 7.64 -3.50 -13.61
C PRO A 147 6.96 -3.13 -14.95
N PRO A 148 5.70 -2.64 -14.96
CA PRO A 148 5.10 -2.15 -16.19
C PRO A 148 6.03 -1.11 -16.82
N ASN A 149 6.25 -1.20 -18.14
CA ASN A 149 7.06 -0.22 -18.87
C ASN A 149 6.63 1.21 -18.45
N LEU A 150 7.55 1.99 -17.87
CA LEU A 150 7.32 3.38 -17.43
C LEU A 150 6.69 4.23 -18.55
N SER A 151 7.03 3.91 -19.81
CA SER A 151 6.46 4.54 -21.00
C SER A 151 4.95 4.30 -21.18
N ALA A 152 4.43 3.16 -20.71
CA ALA A 152 3.00 2.85 -20.74
C ALA A 152 2.24 3.57 -19.61
N LEU A 153 2.91 3.83 -18.48
CA LEU A 153 2.36 4.62 -17.38
C LEU A 153 2.23 6.11 -17.74
N LEU A 154 3.25 6.70 -18.36
CA LEU A 154 3.22 8.10 -18.80
C LEU A 154 2.14 8.35 -19.88
N LYS A 155 1.82 7.35 -20.69
CA LYS A 155 0.76 7.43 -21.72
C LYS A 155 -0.66 7.41 -21.15
N LEU A 156 -0.85 6.95 -19.91
CA LEU A 156 -2.16 6.81 -19.29
C LEU A 156 -2.64 8.08 -18.55
N GLY A 157 -1.87 9.17 -18.59
CA GLY A 157 -2.32 10.48 -18.08
C GLY A 157 -2.72 10.47 -16.60
N HIS A 158 -2.16 9.55 -15.80
CA HIS A 158 -2.54 9.43 -14.41
C HIS A 158 -1.91 10.59 -13.62
N PRO A 159 -2.69 11.40 -12.88
CA PRO A 159 -2.20 12.62 -12.20
C PRO A 159 -1.13 12.36 -11.13
N LEU A 160 -0.82 11.10 -10.80
CA LEU A 160 0.22 10.71 -9.84
C LEU A 160 1.61 10.52 -10.49
N LEU A 161 1.72 10.72 -11.80
CA LEU A 161 2.93 10.48 -12.60
C LEU A 161 3.45 11.72 -13.35
N VAL A 162 2.83 12.89 -13.12
CA VAL A 162 3.24 14.18 -13.69
C VAL A 162 3.75 15.07 -12.57
#